data_AF-A0A2T5K505-F1
#
_entry.id   AF-A0A2T5K505-F1
#
_cell.length_a   1.000
_cell.length_b   1.000
_cell.length_c   1.000
_cell.angle_alpha   90.00
_cell.angle_beta   90.00
_cell.angle_gamma   90.00
#
_symmetry.space_group_name_H-M   'P 1'
#
loop_
_entity.id
_entity.type
_entity.pdbx_description
1 polymer ?
#
loop_
_entity_poly.entity_id
_entity_poly.type
_entity_poly.pdbx_seq_one_letter_code
_entity_poly.pdbx_strand_id
1 'polypeptide(L)'
;MKFMKSHLFNIALAAVVVGAVLVLGVPQGTEATSLLPMIAGFGMTTLAANQPRAYELGNRNEIPMIASDIIYEGAAVGIVSASGHARPLVAADAFAGFAEAQADNSAGAAAAIRVRVVTEGLIELPVASVAITSIGAAVYASDDNTFTLVSTSNTKIGKVRRFISTGVALVAFEAFVS
;
A
#
# COMPACT_ATOMS: atom_id res chain seq x y z
N MET A 1 -14.93 -29.24 38.06
CA MET A 1 -16.26 -28.56 38.04
C MET A 1 -16.11 -27.05 37.79
N LYS A 2 -15.56 -26.65 36.62
CA LYS A 2 -15.27 -25.23 36.31
C LYS A 2 -16.05 -24.69 35.09
N PHE A 3 -16.84 -25.53 34.43
CA PHE A 3 -17.62 -25.19 33.22
C PHE A 3 -19.07 -24.72 33.50
N MET A 4 -19.59 -24.88 34.72
CA MET A 4 -21.00 -24.56 35.02
C MET A 4 -21.21 -23.13 35.54
N LYS A 5 -20.15 -22.46 36.03
CA LYS A 5 -20.24 -21.10 36.61
C LYS A 5 -20.35 -19.99 35.56
N SER A 6 -19.76 -20.15 34.36
CA SER A 6 -19.85 -19.14 33.29
C SER A 6 -21.24 -19.09 32.65
N HIS A 7 -21.91 -20.23 32.51
CA HIS A 7 -23.27 -20.29 31.97
C HIS A 7 -24.30 -19.74 32.95
N LEU A 8 -24.18 -20.00 34.26
CA LEU A 8 -25.08 -19.39 35.26
C LEU A 8 -24.91 -17.87 35.36
N PHE A 9 -23.70 -17.34 35.16
CA PHE A 9 -23.46 -15.89 35.21
C PHE A 9 -24.07 -15.16 34.00
N ASN A 10 -24.00 -15.76 32.80
CA ASN A 10 -24.63 -15.22 31.60
C ASN A 10 -26.16 -15.30 31.61
N ILE A 11 -26.73 -16.37 32.20
CA ILE A 11 -28.18 -16.51 32.39
C ILE A 11 -28.70 -15.49 33.41
N ALA A 12 -27.96 -15.26 34.51
CA ALA A 12 -28.32 -14.25 35.50
C ALA A 12 -28.25 -12.82 34.93
N LEU A 13 -27.25 -12.50 34.11
CA LEU A 13 -27.13 -11.20 33.46
C LEU A 13 -28.26 -10.96 32.43
N ALA A 14 -28.62 -11.98 31.66
CA ALA A 14 -29.77 -11.91 30.74
C ALA A 14 -31.10 -11.69 31.49
N ALA A 15 -31.29 -12.34 32.64
CA ALA A 15 -32.49 -12.15 33.46
C ALA A 15 -32.61 -10.74 34.06
N VAL A 16 -31.49 -10.11 34.46
CA VAL A 16 -31.47 -8.72 34.95
C VAL A 16 -31.79 -7.72 33.83
N VAL A 17 -31.32 -7.97 32.61
CA VAL A 17 -31.63 -7.11 31.44
C VAL A 17 -33.11 -7.24 31.04
N VAL A 18 -33.67 -8.45 31.05
CA VAL A 18 -35.11 -8.68 30.79
C VAL A 18 -35.98 -8.05 31.89
N GLY A 19 -35.55 -8.12 33.15
CA GLY A 19 -36.22 -7.47 34.28
C GLY A 19 -36.25 -5.94 34.18
N ALA A 20 -35.18 -5.32 33.66
CA ALA A 20 -35.13 -3.88 33.45
C ALA A 20 -36.04 -3.40 32.28
N VAL A 21 -36.22 -4.23 31.26
CA VAL A 21 -37.10 -3.93 30.11
C VAL A 21 -38.59 -4.03 30.46
N LEU A 22 -38.96 -4.87 31.43
CA LEU A 22 -40.33 -5.00 31.94
C LEU A 22 -40.85 -3.78 32.71
N VAL A 23 -39.95 -2.96 33.30
CA VAL A 23 -40.32 -1.79 34.12
C VAL A 23 -40.73 -0.57 33.27
N LEU A 24 -40.50 -0.60 31.95
CA LEU A 24 -40.77 0.51 31.03
C LEU A 24 -41.96 0.28 30.05
N GLY A 25 -42.84 -0.68 30.33
CA GLY A 25 -44.15 -0.76 29.67
C GLY A 25 -44.13 -1.12 28.17
N VAL A 26 -43.10 -1.81 27.67
CA VAL A 26 -43.05 -2.31 26.29
C VAL A 26 -43.91 -3.58 26.18
N PRO A 27 -44.83 -3.70 25.21
CA PRO A 27 -45.67 -4.88 25.04
C PRO A 27 -44.86 -6.16 24.75
N GLN A 28 -45.24 -7.27 25.39
CA GLN A 28 -44.54 -8.57 25.43
C GLN A 28 -44.49 -9.36 24.10
N GLY A 29 -44.62 -8.70 22.95
CA GLY A 29 -44.74 -9.34 21.63
C GLY A 29 -43.51 -9.25 20.72
N THR A 30 -42.40 -8.66 21.18
CA THR A 30 -41.16 -8.67 20.37
C THR A 30 -40.37 -9.92 20.73
N GLU A 31 -40.65 -10.99 19.99
CA GLU A 31 -39.94 -12.26 20.00
C GLU A 31 -38.43 -12.03 20.22
N ALA A 32 -37.88 -12.60 21.29
CA ALA A 32 -36.44 -12.59 21.58
C ALA A 32 -35.59 -13.23 20.47
N THR A 33 -36.22 -13.77 19.43
CA THR A 33 -35.60 -14.29 18.21
C THR A 33 -35.22 -13.22 17.20
N SER A 34 -35.82 -12.02 17.24
CA SER A 34 -35.50 -10.92 16.30
C SER A 34 -34.18 -10.19 16.64
N LEU A 35 -33.66 -10.39 17.86
CA LEU A 35 -32.40 -9.80 18.34
C LEU A 35 -31.20 -10.76 18.25
N LEU A 36 -31.44 -12.04 17.93
CA LEU A 36 -30.39 -13.04 17.71
C LEU A 36 -29.34 -12.62 16.65
N PRO A 37 -29.68 -11.94 15.53
CA PRO A 37 -28.66 -11.52 14.58
C PRO A 37 -27.82 -10.30 15.07
N MET A 38 -28.29 -9.56 16.08
CA MET A 38 -27.57 -8.38 16.61
C MET A 38 -26.53 -8.76 17.69
N ILE A 39 -26.62 -9.96 18.28
CA ILE A 39 -25.63 -10.51 19.22
C ILE A 39 -24.55 -11.38 18.54
N ALA A 40 -24.76 -11.77 17.28
CA ALA A 40 -23.78 -12.50 16.48
C ALA A 40 -22.66 -11.61 15.88
N GLY A 41 -22.78 -10.28 15.99
CA GLY A 41 -21.92 -9.31 15.29
C GLY A 41 -20.65 -8.85 16.02
N PHE A 42 -20.37 -9.31 17.24
CA PHE A 42 -19.17 -8.89 18.01
C PHE A 42 -17.99 -9.86 17.94
N GLY A 43 -18.09 -10.94 17.17
CA GLY A 43 -16.99 -11.88 16.93
C GLY A 43 -16.27 -11.55 15.63
N MET A 44 -14.94 -11.45 15.66
CA MET A 44 -14.12 -11.41 14.44
C MET A 44 -14.63 -12.45 13.43
N THR A 45 -14.95 -12.00 12.22
CA THR A 45 -15.29 -12.89 11.10
C THR A 45 -14.02 -13.61 10.66
N THR A 46 -13.84 -14.84 11.15
CA THR A 46 -12.76 -15.72 10.73
C THR A 46 -13.00 -16.18 9.29
N LEU A 47 -11.94 -16.27 8.50
CA LEU A 47 -12.03 -16.75 7.11
C LEU A 47 -12.71 -18.13 7.07
N ALA A 48 -13.90 -18.19 6.48
CA ALA A 48 -14.80 -19.35 6.57
C ALA A 48 -14.40 -20.52 5.66
N ALA A 49 -13.44 -20.33 4.75
CA ALA A 49 -12.96 -21.34 3.82
C ALA A 49 -11.52 -21.02 3.36
N ASN A 50 -10.79 -22.04 2.92
CA ASN A 50 -9.47 -21.85 2.33
C ASN A 50 -9.57 -20.91 1.11
N GLN A 51 -8.84 -19.79 1.16
CA GLN A 51 -8.68 -18.89 0.03
C GLN A 51 -7.21 -18.94 -0.40
N PRO A 52 -6.84 -19.79 -1.38
CA PRO A 52 -5.49 -19.77 -1.93
C PRO A 52 -5.26 -18.39 -2.56
N ARG A 53 -4.20 -17.72 -2.13
CA ARG A 53 -3.81 -16.40 -2.67
C ARG A 53 -2.78 -16.62 -3.76
N ALA A 54 -2.92 -15.88 -4.86
CA ALA A 54 -1.85 -15.78 -5.83
C ALA A 54 -0.72 -14.94 -5.19
N TYR A 55 0.49 -15.47 -5.22
CA TYR A 55 1.69 -14.77 -4.78
C TYR A 55 2.48 -14.36 -6.01
N GLU A 56 2.85 -13.09 -6.09
CA GLU A 56 3.91 -12.65 -6.99
C GLU A 56 5.22 -12.73 -6.22
N LEU A 57 6.17 -13.51 -6.75
CA LEU A 57 7.48 -13.69 -6.15
C LEU A 57 8.50 -12.85 -6.90
N GLY A 58 9.42 -12.24 -6.15
CA GLY A 58 10.50 -11.43 -6.69
C GLY A 58 10.26 -9.94 -6.54
N ASN A 59 11.00 -9.16 -7.32
CA ASN A 59 11.07 -7.70 -7.25
C ASN A 59 10.47 -7.03 -8.48
N ARG A 60 9.58 -7.71 -9.19
CA ARG A 60 8.92 -7.21 -10.40
C ARG A 60 7.45 -7.01 -10.13
N ASN A 61 6.94 -5.87 -10.57
CA ASN A 61 5.52 -5.55 -10.48
C ASN A 61 5.03 -5.02 -11.83
N GLU A 62 3.78 -5.29 -12.16
CA GLU A 62 3.12 -4.75 -13.36
C GLU A 62 1.97 -3.84 -12.94
N ILE A 63 2.04 -2.58 -13.32
CA ILE A 63 1.11 -1.55 -12.85
C ILE A 63 0.36 -0.96 -14.05
N PRO A 64 -0.97 -0.80 -13.99
CA PRO A 64 -1.74 -0.18 -15.07
C PRO A 64 -1.32 1.28 -15.26
N MET A 65 -1.05 1.64 -16.50
CA MET A 65 -0.59 2.98 -16.88
C MET A 65 -1.76 3.95 -17.08
N ILE A 66 -1.50 5.25 -16.92
CA ILE A 66 -2.44 6.32 -17.27
C ILE A 66 -2.69 6.38 -18.79
N ALA A 67 -3.82 6.99 -19.21
CA ALA A 67 -4.11 7.23 -20.62
C ALA A 67 -3.14 8.23 -21.24
N SER A 68 -2.86 8.09 -22.54
CA SER A 68 -2.15 9.07 -23.36
C SER A 68 -0.78 9.50 -22.84
N ASP A 69 0.03 8.54 -22.40
CA ASP A 69 1.36 8.80 -21.86
C ASP A 69 2.37 7.75 -22.35
N ILE A 70 3.67 7.99 -22.19
CA ILE A 70 4.76 7.08 -22.54
C ILE A 70 5.75 7.02 -21.38
N ILE A 71 6.03 5.82 -20.87
CA ILE A 71 7.08 5.58 -19.87
C ILE A 71 8.24 4.88 -20.57
N TYR A 72 9.42 5.49 -20.52
CA TYR A 72 10.64 4.92 -21.11
C TYR A 72 11.35 3.97 -20.15
N GLU A 73 12.18 3.09 -20.71
CA GLU A 73 13.07 2.22 -19.93
C GLU A 73 13.99 3.05 -19.02
N GLY A 74 14.16 2.60 -17.78
CA GLY A 74 15.01 3.28 -16.79
C GLY A 74 14.39 4.52 -16.14
N ALA A 75 13.20 4.97 -16.57
CA ALA A 75 12.49 6.06 -15.94
C ALA A 75 12.03 5.68 -14.53
N ALA A 76 12.11 6.64 -13.60
CA ALA A 76 11.47 6.48 -12.30
C ALA A 76 9.94 6.58 -12.48
N VAL A 77 9.23 5.58 -11.96
CA VAL A 77 7.77 5.49 -12.08
C VAL A 77 7.10 5.97 -10.80
N GLY A 78 6.17 6.90 -10.95
CA GLY A 78 5.31 7.40 -9.87
C GLY A 78 3.90 6.80 -9.97
N ILE A 79 3.26 6.66 -8.81
CA ILE A 79 1.83 6.35 -8.72
C ILE A 79 1.04 7.61 -8.45
N VAL A 80 0.07 7.89 -9.31
CA VAL A 80 -0.92 8.94 -9.08
C VAL A 80 -1.77 8.57 -7.87
N SER A 81 -1.68 9.34 -6.80
CA SER A 81 -2.43 9.07 -5.55
C SER A 81 -3.94 9.01 -5.74
N ALA A 82 -4.48 9.78 -6.69
CA ALA A 82 -5.92 9.84 -6.96
C ALA A 82 -6.47 8.64 -7.75
N SER A 83 -5.67 7.99 -8.61
CA SER A 83 -6.14 6.95 -9.53
C SER A 83 -5.44 5.60 -9.37
N GLY A 84 -4.29 5.55 -8.70
CA GLY A 84 -3.48 4.34 -8.58
C GLY A 84 -2.79 3.93 -9.88
N HIS A 85 -2.80 4.77 -10.91
CA HIS A 85 -2.14 4.49 -12.19
C HIS A 85 -0.66 4.90 -12.15
N ALA A 86 0.15 4.14 -12.90
CA ALA A 86 1.53 4.47 -13.17
C ALA A 86 1.64 5.63 -14.17
N ARG A 87 2.57 6.54 -13.89
CA ARG A 87 3.00 7.64 -14.75
C ARG A 87 4.51 7.89 -14.58
N PRO A 88 5.16 8.66 -15.48
CA PRO A 88 6.47 9.22 -15.19
C PRO A 88 6.44 9.95 -13.83
N LEU A 89 7.42 9.66 -12.97
CA LEU A 89 7.41 10.18 -11.60
C LEU A 89 7.34 11.70 -11.60
N VAL A 90 6.43 12.24 -10.79
CA VAL A 90 6.39 13.66 -10.43
C VAL A 90 6.66 13.78 -8.94
N ALA A 91 7.33 14.86 -8.53
CA ALA A 91 7.58 15.16 -7.12
C ALA A 91 6.31 14.97 -6.25
N ALA A 92 6.48 14.33 -5.09
CA ALA A 92 5.45 13.93 -4.13
C ALA A 92 4.58 12.72 -4.53
N ASP A 93 4.78 12.11 -5.70
CA ASP A 93 4.16 10.82 -6.02
C ASP A 93 4.76 9.69 -5.18
N ALA A 94 4.00 8.61 -5.00
CA ALA A 94 4.56 7.38 -4.44
C ALA A 94 5.48 6.72 -5.48
N PHE A 95 6.71 6.42 -5.10
CA PHE A 95 7.69 5.75 -5.97
C PHE A 95 7.34 4.26 -6.12
N ALA A 96 7.13 3.85 -7.38
CA ALA A 96 6.74 2.49 -7.74
C ALA A 96 7.92 1.60 -8.14
N GLY A 97 9.07 2.19 -8.48
CA GLY A 97 10.22 1.49 -9.03
C GLY A 97 10.75 2.13 -10.33
N PHE A 98 11.68 1.44 -10.97
CA PHE A 98 12.21 1.81 -12.29
C PHE A 98 11.61 0.95 -13.39
N ALA A 99 11.27 1.54 -14.53
CA ALA A 99 10.70 0.81 -15.67
C ALA A 99 11.73 -0.14 -16.31
N GLU A 100 11.37 -1.42 -16.48
CA GLU A 100 12.23 -2.41 -17.15
C GLU A 100 12.24 -2.28 -18.68
N ALA A 101 11.18 -1.71 -19.25
CA ALA A 101 11.01 -1.56 -20.70
C ALA A 101 10.08 -0.38 -21.00
N GLN A 102 10.15 0.11 -22.23
CA GLN A 102 9.24 1.15 -22.70
C GLN A 102 7.79 0.64 -22.71
N ALA A 103 6.89 1.42 -22.09
CA ALA A 103 5.45 1.25 -22.15
C ALA A 103 4.82 2.47 -22.84
N ASP A 104 4.31 2.29 -24.06
CA ASP A 104 3.69 3.34 -24.85
C ASP A 104 2.16 3.20 -24.84
N ASN A 105 1.49 4.04 -24.06
CA ASN A 105 0.03 4.15 -24.02
C ASN A 105 -0.47 5.48 -24.62
N SER A 106 0.33 6.11 -25.50
CA SER A 106 0.06 7.45 -26.03
C SER A 106 -1.29 7.57 -26.74
N ALA A 107 -1.76 6.48 -27.36
CA ALA A 107 -3.05 6.41 -28.05
C ALA A 107 -4.13 5.61 -27.30
N GLY A 108 -3.84 5.13 -26.09
CA GLY A 108 -4.71 4.20 -25.36
C GLY A 108 -5.47 4.82 -24.19
N ALA A 109 -6.55 4.15 -23.78
CA ALA A 109 -7.30 4.49 -22.57
C ALA A 109 -6.51 4.14 -21.31
N ALA A 110 -6.95 4.65 -20.16
CA ALA A 110 -6.32 4.32 -18.87
C ALA A 110 -6.38 2.81 -18.61
N ALA A 111 -5.31 2.26 -18.06
CA ALA A 111 -5.12 0.82 -17.80
C ALA A 111 -5.12 -0.09 -19.03
N ALA A 112 -5.05 0.44 -20.26
CA ALA A 112 -4.94 -0.38 -21.47
C ALA A 112 -3.60 -1.13 -21.56
N ILE A 113 -2.52 -0.52 -21.04
CA ILE A 113 -1.18 -1.09 -21.00
C ILE A 113 -0.69 -1.10 -19.54
N ARG A 114 0.12 -2.10 -19.22
CA ARG A 114 0.78 -2.24 -17.92
C ARG A 114 2.27 -1.96 -18.10
N VAL A 115 2.84 -1.13 -17.23
CA VAL A 115 4.29 -0.94 -17.16
C VAL A 115 4.87 -1.96 -16.19
N ARG A 116 5.95 -2.62 -16.60
CA ARG A 116 6.72 -3.51 -15.73
C ARG A 116 7.82 -2.71 -15.04
N VAL A 117 7.86 -2.77 -13.72
CA VAL A 117 8.83 -2.06 -12.88
C VAL A 117 9.63 -3.01 -12.02
N VAL A 118 10.88 -2.65 -11.75
CA VAL A 118 11.70 -3.24 -10.69
C VAL A 118 11.43 -2.46 -9.41
N THR A 119 10.99 -3.15 -8.35
CA THR A 119 10.59 -2.53 -7.07
C THR A 119 11.75 -2.35 -6.11
N GLU A 120 12.80 -3.17 -6.21
CA GLU A 120 13.98 -3.09 -5.34
C GLU A 120 15.26 -3.52 -6.06
N GLY A 121 16.38 -2.92 -5.69
CA GLY A 121 17.68 -3.28 -6.23
C GLY A 121 18.75 -2.20 -6.10
N LEU A 122 19.77 -2.31 -6.94
CA LEU A 122 20.86 -1.35 -7.09
C LEU A 122 20.83 -0.79 -8.51
N ILE A 123 20.83 0.53 -8.65
CA ILE A 123 20.81 1.22 -9.94
C ILE A 123 21.86 2.32 -9.96
N GLU A 124 22.52 2.52 -11.10
CA GLU A 124 23.44 3.64 -11.30
C GLU A 124 22.65 4.84 -11.82
N LEU A 125 22.69 5.97 -11.09
CA LEU A 125 21.93 7.17 -11.42
C LEU A 125 22.80 8.42 -11.42
N PRO A 126 22.50 9.39 -12.30
CA PRO A 126 23.06 10.73 -12.22
C PRO A 126 22.41 11.48 -11.05
N VAL A 127 23.11 11.55 -9.91
CA VAL A 127 22.62 12.23 -8.71
C VAL A 127 23.34 13.57 -8.55
N ALA A 128 22.57 14.65 -8.63
CA ALA A 128 23.09 16.00 -8.49
C ALA A 128 23.82 16.20 -7.16
N SER A 129 25.00 16.83 -7.23
CA SER A 129 25.84 17.17 -6.06
C SER A 129 26.28 15.98 -5.20
N VAL A 130 26.27 14.75 -5.74
CA VAL A 130 26.78 13.58 -5.01
C VAL A 130 28.30 13.65 -4.88
N ALA A 131 28.80 13.37 -3.67
CA ALA A 131 30.21 13.33 -3.33
C ALA A 131 30.58 11.99 -2.68
N ILE A 132 31.88 11.72 -2.56
CA ILE A 132 32.38 10.51 -1.88
C ILE A 132 31.92 10.40 -0.42
N THR A 133 31.57 11.54 0.20
CA THR A 133 31.04 11.62 1.57
C THR A 133 29.53 11.35 1.66
N SER A 134 28.83 11.27 0.52
CA SER A 134 27.37 11.09 0.46
C SER A 134 26.93 9.63 0.60
N ILE A 135 27.82 8.69 0.93
CA ILE A 135 27.45 7.28 1.14
C ILE A 135 26.44 7.17 2.29
N GLY A 136 25.32 6.50 2.04
CA GLY A 136 24.20 6.38 2.97
C GLY A 136 23.20 7.55 2.95
N ALA A 137 23.50 8.64 2.23
CA ALA A 137 22.57 9.75 2.07
C ALA A 137 21.30 9.31 1.31
N ALA A 138 20.16 9.90 1.68
CA ALA A 138 18.91 9.67 0.97
C ALA A 138 18.94 10.33 -0.42
N VAL A 139 18.43 9.61 -1.41
CA VAL A 139 18.25 10.10 -2.78
C VAL A 139 16.77 10.35 -3.00
N TYR A 140 16.47 11.49 -3.60
CA TYR A 140 15.14 11.95 -3.93
C TYR A 140 15.04 12.22 -5.43
N ALA A 141 13.85 12.07 -5.99
CA ALA A 141 13.54 12.36 -7.38
C ALA A 141 12.52 13.52 -7.46
N SER A 142 12.81 14.51 -8.30
CA SER A 142 11.86 15.60 -8.61
C SER A 142 11.00 15.29 -9.83
N ASP A 143 11.55 14.52 -10.75
CA ASP A 143 10.89 13.99 -11.94
C ASP A 143 11.43 12.58 -12.26
N ASP A 144 11.07 12.03 -13.42
CA ASP A 144 11.39 10.67 -13.85
C ASP A 144 12.89 10.43 -14.16
N ASN A 145 13.71 11.49 -14.29
CA ASN A 145 15.13 11.40 -14.60
C ASN A 145 16.04 12.40 -13.83
N THR A 146 15.50 13.15 -12.88
CA THR A 146 16.24 14.12 -12.07
C THR A 146 16.33 13.65 -10.62
N PHE A 147 17.55 13.28 -10.23
CA PHE A 147 17.85 12.77 -8.89
C PHE A 147 18.71 13.74 -8.09
N THR A 148 18.38 13.91 -6.82
CA THR A 148 19.01 14.89 -5.92
C THR A 148 19.12 14.34 -4.50
N LEU A 149 19.98 14.96 -3.70
CA LEU A 149 20.10 14.68 -2.26
C LEU A 149 19.19 15.59 -1.41
N VAL A 150 18.40 16.46 -2.05
CA VAL A 150 17.53 17.44 -1.40
C VAL A 150 16.11 16.92 -1.27
N SER A 151 15.59 16.91 -0.04
CA SER A 151 14.29 16.32 0.28
C SER A 151 13.07 17.19 -0.08
N THR A 152 13.19 18.52 0.01
CA THR A 152 12.11 19.54 -0.04
C THR A 152 10.69 18.99 -0.26
N SER A 153 10.31 18.78 -1.52
CA SER A 153 9.03 18.20 -1.95
C SER A 153 9.23 16.98 -2.85
N ASN A 154 10.46 16.47 -2.90
CA ASN A 154 10.86 15.42 -3.83
C ASN A 154 10.53 14.04 -3.26
N THR A 155 10.24 13.10 -4.14
CA THR A 155 9.92 11.73 -3.71
C THR A 155 11.20 11.02 -3.32
N LYS A 156 11.25 10.47 -2.11
CA LYS A 156 12.36 9.62 -1.67
C LYS A 156 12.32 8.31 -2.45
N ILE A 157 13.43 7.99 -3.12
CA ILE A 157 13.54 6.77 -3.95
C ILE A 157 14.46 5.71 -3.33
N GLY A 158 15.38 6.13 -2.47
CA GLY A 158 16.42 5.23 -1.97
C GLY A 158 17.56 5.92 -1.24
N LYS A 159 18.71 5.24 -1.19
CA LYS A 159 19.94 5.74 -0.54
C LYS A 159 21.16 5.44 -1.39
N VAL A 160 22.16 6.31 -1.30
CA VAL A 160 23.46 6.11 -1.95
C VAL A 160 24.18 4.91 -1.33
N ARG A 161 24.45 3.88 -2.14
CA ARG A 161 25.17 2.67 -1.72
C ARG A 161 26.66 2.75 -2.01
N ARG A 162 27.04 3.35 -3.15
CA ARG A 162 28.43 3.50 -3.60
C ARG A 162 28.57 4.75 -4.48
N PHE A 163 29.62 5.53 -4.24
CA PHE A 163 30.04 6.61 -5.12
C PHE A 163 30.78 6.05 -6.32
N ILE A 164 30.43 6.47 -7.53
CA ILE A 164 31.06 6.02 -8.77
C ILE A 164 31.95 7.14 -9.32
N SER A 165 31.38 8.32 -9.52
CA SER A 165 32.09 9.51 -9.96
C SER A 165 31.30 10.77 -9.56
N THR A 166 31.89 11.95 -9.77
CA THR A 166 31.19 13.21 -9.50
C THR A 166 29.90 13.27 -10.29
N GLY A 167 28.77 13.42 -9.58
CA GLY A 167 27.44 13.42 -10.20
C GLY A 167 26.86 12.04 -10.49
N VAL A 168 27.52 10.93 -10.17
CA VAL A 168 27.02 9.57 -10.42
C VAL A 168 27.20 8.68 -9.19
N ALA A 169 26.13 7.98 -8.81
CA ALA A 169 26.13 7.06 -7.69
C ALA A 169 25.33 5.80 -7.97
N LEU A 170 25.77 4.71 -7.34
CA LEU A 170 24.97 3.50 -7.20
C LEU A 170 23.99 3.71 -6.06
N VAL A 171 22.70 3.69 -6.36
CA VAL A 171 21.59 3.92 -5.44
C VAL A 171 20.92 2.58 -5.13
N ALA A 172 20.80 2.27 -3.84
CA ALA A 172 19.90 1.23 -3.37
C ALA A 172 18.49 1.81 -3.27
N PHE A 173 17.57 1.28 -4.07
CA PHE A 173 16.20 1.75 -4.15
C PHE A 173 15.23 0.68 -3.66
N GLU A 174 14.13 1.13 -3.09
CA GLU A 174 13.04 0.29 -2.59
C GLU A 174 11.73 1.06 -2.75
N ALA A 175 10.81 0.51 -3.54
CA ALA A 175 9.51 1.08 -3.81
C ALA A 175 8.59 0.94 -2.59
N PHE A 176 7.71 1.91 -2.39
CA PHE A 176 6.70 1.92 -1.31
C PHE A 176 7.21 1.86 0.14
N VAL A 177 8.51 2.08 0.38
CA VAL A 177 9.07 2.15 1.74
C VAL A 177 9.35 3.59 2.11
N SER A 178 8.32 4.26 2.63
CA SER A 178 8.38 5.63 3.15
C SER A 178 9.23 5.71 4.42
#